data_AF-A0A3L7XFL8-F1
#
_entry.id   AF-A0A3L7XFL8-F1
#
_cell.length_a   1.000
_cell.length_b   1.000
_cell.length_c   1.000
_cell.angle_alpha   90.00
_cell.angle_beta   90.00
_cell.angle_gamma   90.00
#
_symmetry.space_group_name_H-M   'P 1'
#
loop_
_entity.id
_entity.type
_entity.pdbx_description
1 polymer ?
#
loop_
_entity_poly.entity_id
_entity_poly.type
_entity_poly.pdbx_seq_one_letter_code
_entity_poly.pdbx_strand_id
1 'polypeptide(L)'
;MALTQAQKRLIAQARLPSAGMLGIGLDDSTSIYLVATIVRDLDLYKQFPELPSDFPGFFDERDPRNLKFSGIDFQVLIERLLTIEPDADTYFVCLATLQKARLKYARILEYQPLPTMDQVGPRALLQYGQMRAESLAGFLLWRKWLFDIDNRAGQKTGYLFEPIVASAIGGVSFSAGKSPIRRRTDLSKGRQVDCIREQYAYEIKLRVTIAASGQGRWYEELEFPLDCRTSGFIPVLIVFDPTPNAKLTELIAAFESARGETYVGEAAWEHLEKAAGRAMSIFIEKYVKAPLSHTLEFQADQLPDIGFRMTEDSFVVTVGEETTVYARTKKEEM
;
A
#
# COMPACT_ATOMS: atom_id res chain seq x y z
N MET A 1 -6.09 -5.67 31.11
CA MET A 1 -7.52 -6.05 31.01
C MET A 1 -7.65 -7.05 29.87
N ALA A 2 -8.65 -7.93 29.88
CA ALA A 2 -8.89 -8.82 28.74
C ALA A 2 -9.37 -8.00 27.52
N LEU A 3 -8.90 -8.36 26.32
CA LEU A 3 -9.31 -7.68 25.08
C LEU A 3 -10.83 -7.73 24.87
N THR A 4 -11.40 -6.66 24.31
CA THR A 4 -12.79 -6.66 23.85
C THR A 4 -12.98 -7.69 22.71
N GLN A 5 -14.21 -8.15 22.50
CA GLN A 5 -14.50 -9.06 21.37
C GLN A 5 -14.19 -8.42 20.01
N ALA A 6 -14.37 -7.10 19.89
CA ALA A 6 -14.01 -6.34 18.69
C ALA A 6 -12.49 -6.39 18.45
N GLN A 7 -11.68 -6.07 19.46
CA GLN A 7 -10.20 -6.14 19.39
C GLN A 7 -9.71 -7.55 19.06
N LYS A 8 -10.25 -8.58 19.72
CA LYS A 8 -9.90 -9.98 19.44
C LYS A 8 -10.14 -10.34 17.98
N ARG A 9 -11.32 -9.97 17.46
CA ARG A 9 -11.68 -10.23 16.06
C ARG A 9 -10.76 -9.48 15.09
N LEU A 10 -10.49 -8.22 15.37
CA LEU A 10 -9.65 -7.34 14.57
C LEU A 10 -8.21 -7.88 14.46
N ILE A 11 -7.59 -8.22 15.60
CA ILE A 11 -6.25 -8.80 15.67
C ILE A 11 -6.22 -10.18 14.98
N ALA A 12 -7.20 -11.04 15.25
CA ALA A 12 -7.27 -12.34 14.59
C ALA A 12 -7.36 -12.19 13.06
N GLN A 13 -8.22 -11.29 12.57
CA GLN A 13 -8.35 -11.00 11.14
C GLN A 13 -7.07 -10.42 10.52
N ALA A 14 -6.35 -9.57 11.25
CA ALA A 14 -5.08 -9.04 10.79
C ALA A 14 -4.02 -10.13 10.59
N ARG A 15 -4.08 -11.20 11.39
CA ARG A 15 -3.14 -12.33 11.31
C ARG A 15 -3.54 -13.41 10.30
N LEU A 16 -4.82 -13.49 9.92
CA LEU A 16 -5.29 -14.48 8.96
C LEU A 16 -4.66 -14.29 7.56
N PRO A 17 -4.44 -15.40 6.83
CA PRO A 17 -3.91 -15.34 5.47
C PRO A 17 -4.86 -14.62 4.52
N SER A 18 -4.29 -13.75 3.67
CA SER A 18 -5.05 -13.14 2.56
C SER A 18 -5.46 -14.21 1.53
N ALA A 19 -6.58 -14.01 0.82
CA ALA A 19 -7.00 -14.92 -0.25
C ALA A 19 -5.95 -15.08 -1.38
N GLY A 20 -5.99 -16.26 -2.03
CA GLY A 20 -5.17 -16.66 -3.17
C GLY A 20 -3.93 -17.48 -2.81
N MET A 21 -3.25 -18.05 -3.81
CA MET A 21 -2.10 -18.94 -3.63
C MET A 21 -0.91 -18.27 -2.91
N LEU A 22 -0.76 -16.95 -3.05
CA LEU A 22 0.27 -16.16 -2.34
C LEU A 22 -0.28 -15.55 -1.04
N GLY A 23 -1.17 -16.25 -0.35
CA GLY A 23 -1.73 -15.83 0.92
C GLY A 23 -0.67 -15.76 2.02
N ILE A 24 -0.56 -14.61 2.69
CA ILE A 24 0.34 -14.41 3.84
C ILE A 24 -0.50 -14.24 5.10
N GLY A 25 -0.31 -15.15 6.06
CA GLY A 25 -0.71 -14.96 7.45
C GLY A 25 0.48 -14.52 8.30
N LEU A 26 0.22 -13.97 9.48
CA LEU A 26 1.25 -13.57 10.44
C LEU A 26 1.29 -14.55 11.61
N ASP A 27 2.47 -15.15 11.79
CA ASP A 27 2.78 -15.96 12.97
C ASP A 27 2.94 -15.07 14.22
N ASP A 28 3.02 -15.70 15.40
CA ASP A 28 3.24 -14.96 16.65
C ASP A 28 4.56 -14.18 16.60
N SER A 29 5.61 -14.77 16.01
CA SER A 29 6.94 -14.14 16.00
C SER A 29 6.97 -12.81 15.26
N THR A 30 6.30 -12.74 14.12
CA THR A 30 6.12 -11.52 13.34
C THR A 30 5.21 -10.55 14.08
N SER A 31 4.14 -11.06 14.70
CA SER A 31 3.17 -10.23 15.43
C SER A 31 3.81 -9.56 16.66
N ILE A 32 4.70 -10.25 17.37
CA ILE A 32 5.49 -9.70 18.49
C ILE A 32 6.40 -8.57 17.99
N TYR A 33 7.07 -8.75 16.85
CA TYR A 33 7.87 -7.69 16.23
C TYR A 33 7.04 -6.44 15.91
N LEU A 34 5.82 -6.61 15.39
CA LEU A 34 4.93 -5.47 15.11
C LEU A 34 4.51 -4.74 16.40
N VAL A 35 4.21 -5.48 17.48
CA VAL A 35 3.93 -4.85 18.78
C VAL A 35 5.14 -4.10 19.32
N ALA A 36 6.33 -4.70 19.23
CA ALA A 36 7.56 -4.04 19.65
C ALA A 36 7.84 -2.75 18.85
N THR A 37 7.52 -2.76 17.56
CA THR A 37 7.58 -1.58 16.69
C THR A 37 6.65 -0.48 17.20
N ILE A 38 5.41 -0.80 17.58
CA ILE A 38 4.47 0.19 18.15
C ILE A 38 4.98 0.72 19.50
N VAL A 39 5.49 -0.16 20.37
CA VAL A 39 6.08 0.22 21.65
C VAL A 39 7.23 1.21 21.46
N ARG A 40 8.09 0.98 20.46
CA ARG A 40 9.15 1.92 20.07
C ARG A 40 8.58 3.25 19.63
N ASP A 41 7.61 3.22 18.72
CA ASP A 41 7.08 4.42 18.10
C ASP A 41 6.32 5.32 19.05
N LEU A 42 5.70 4.73 20.08
CA LEU A 42 4.95 5.43 21.12
C LEU A 42 5.78 5.73 22.38
N ASP A 43 7.08 5.42 22.38
CA ASP A 43 8.00 5.59 23.51
C ASP A 43 7.53 4.89 24.80
N LEU A 44 7.09 3.63 24.67
CA LEU A 44 6.53 2.82 25.75
C LEU A 44 7.52 1.77 26.30
N TYR A 45 8.81 1.85 25.99
CA TYR A 45 9.78 0.80 26.35
C TYR A 45 9.85 0.48 27.86
N LYS A 46 9.66 1.49 28.72
CA LYS A 46 9.69 1.31 30.17
C LYS A 46 8.63 0.34 30.68
N GLN A 47 7.53 0.17 29.93
CA GLN A 47 6.43 -0.72 30.25
C GLN A 47 6.58 -2.13 29.65
N PHE A 48 7.61 -2.36 28.83
CA PHE A 48 7.89 -3.61 28.13
C PHE A 48 9.38 -4.01 28.23
N PRO A 49 9.90 -4.26 29.45
CA PRO A 49 11.30 -4.61 29.66
C PRO A 49 11.72 -5.94 29.00
N GLU A 50 10.76 -6.80 28.64
CA GLU A 50 11.02 -8.05 27.91
C GLU A 50 11.38 -7.83 26.42
N LEU A 51 11.12 -6.65 25.88
CA LEU A 51 11.44 -6.32 24.49
C LEU A 51 12.90 -5.87 24.35
N PRO A 52 13.59 -6.28 23.28
CA PRO A 52 14.92 -5.76 23.00
C PRO A 52 14.87 -4.25 22.78
N SER A 53 15.85 -3.53 23.34
CA SER A 53 15.96 -2.08 23.15
C SER A 53 16.54 -1.69 21.79
N ASP A 54 17.28 -2.61 21.16
CA ASP A 54 17.87 -2.42 19.84
C ASP A 54 17.40 -3.54 18.89
N PHE A 55 16.74 -3.14 17.80
CA PHE A 55 16.27 -4.02 16.75
C PHE A 55 15.98 -3.22 15.47
N PRO A 56 15.98 -3.86 14.28
CA PRO A 56 15.79 -3.17 13.02
C PRO A 56 14.52 -2.30 12.99
N GLY A 57 14.58 -1.16 12.31
CA GLY A 57 13.40 -0.43 11.86
C GLY A 57 12.55 -1.27 10.92
N PHE A 58 11.28 -0.91 10.78
CA PHE A 58 10.35 -1.65 9.91
C PHE A 58 10.84 -1.77 8.47
N PHE A 59 11.46 -0.72 7.92
CA PHE A 59 12.02 -0.71 6.56
C PHE A 59 13.53 -0.93 6.50
N ASP A 60 14.22 -1.06 7.63
CA ASP A 60 15.68 -1.21 7.68
C ASP A 60 16.13 -2.61 7.27
N GLU A 61 15.26 -3.60 7.46
CA GLU A 61 15.49 -4.98 7.03
C GLU A 61 15.08 -5.18 5.57
N ARG A 62 16.04 -5.67 4.77
CA ARG A 62 15.89 -5.95 3.34
C ARG A 62 14.90 -7.08 3.09
N ASP A 63 14.97 -8.15 3.89
CA ASP A 63 14.04 -9.27 3.78
C ASP A 63 12.97 -9.20 4.89
N PRO A 64 11.71 -8.83 4.56
CA PRO A 64 10.65 -8.70 5.57
C PRO A 64 10.38 -9.99 6.34
N ARG A 65 10.85 -11.16 5.88
CA ARG A 65 10.73 -12.44 6.59
C ARG A 65 11.60 -12.51 7.86
N ASN A 66 12.62 -11.67 7.98
CA ASN A 66 13.53 -11.62 9.13
C ASN A 66 12.97 -10.79 10.29
N LEU A 67 11.92 -10.00 10.07
CA LEU A 67 11.29 -9.14 11.08
C LEU A 67 10.44 -9.95 12.07
N LYS A 68 11.12 -10.63 13.01
CA LYS A 68 10.52 -11.61 13.92
C LYS A 68 11.21 -11.61 15.29
N PHE A 69 10.44 -11.87 16.33
CA PHE A 69 10.94 -12.18 17.67
C PHE A 69 10.39 -13.49 18.20
N SER A 70 11.20 -14.26 18.92
CA SER A 70 10.79 -15.51 19.55
C SER A 70 10.88 -15.43 21.07
N GLY A 71 10.17 -16.33 21.77
CA GLY A 71 10.30 -16.48 23.22
C GLY A 71 9.48 -15.50 24.07
N ILE A 72 8.59 -14.73 23.44
CA ILE A 72 7.64 -13.82 24.11
C ILE A 72 6.22 -14.27 23.77
N ASP A 73 5.30 -14.16 24.72
CA ASP A 73 3.89 -14.45 24.48
C ASP A 73 3.21 -13.23 23.80
N PHE A 74 2.82 -13.40 22.54
CA PHE A 74 2.12 -12.37 21.77
C PHE A 74 0.84 -11.88 22.48
N GLN A 75 0.05 -12.79 23.04
CA GLN A 75 -1.25 -12.45 23.64
C GLN A 75 -1.07 -11.56 24.87
N VAL A 76 -0.08 -11.88 25.71
CA VAL A 76 0.25 -11.07 26.89
C VAL A 76 0.74 -9.68 26.47
N LEU A 77 1.57 -9.62 25.44
CA LEU A 77 2.17 -8.37 24.95
C LEU A 77 1.11 -7.42 24.36
N ILE A 78 0.23 -7.92 23.49
CA ILE A 78 -0.82 -7.11 22.86
C ILE A 78 -1.89 -6.67 23.88
N GLU A 79 -2.25 -7.51 24.85
CA GLU A 79 -3.17 -7.14 25.93
C GLU A 79 -2.62 -6.01 26.80
N ARG A 80 -1.32 -6.04 27.10
CA ARG A 80 -0.67 -4.96 27.83
C ARG A 80 -0.65 -3.68 27.01
N LEU A 81 -0.29 -3.75 25.72
CA LEU A 81 -0.28 -2.59 24.83
C LEU A 81 -1.66 -1.93 24.78
N LEU A 82 -2.72 -2.69 24.53
CA LEU A 82 -4.07 -2.15 24.41
C LEU A 82 -4.67 -1.69 25.74
N THR A 83 -4.09 -2.11 26.87
CA THR A 83 -4.43 -1.55 28.19
C THR A 83 -3.80 -0.16 28.38
N ILE A 84 -2.61 0.09 27.80
CA ILE A 84 -1.87 1.35 27.93
C ILE A 84 -2.31 2.35 26.86
N GLU A 85 -2.43 1.90 25.61
CA GLU A 85 -2.83 2.70 24.45
C GLU A 85 -3.98 1.98 23.71
N PRO A 86 -5.24 2.33 24.00
CA PRO A 86 -6.40 1.67 23.41
C PRO A 86 -6.45 1.73 21.88
N ASP A 87 -5.94 2.80 21.26
CA ASP A 87 -5.95 3.02 19.81
C ASP A 87 -4.84 2.25 19.06
N ALA A 88 -3.96 1.54 19.80
CA ALA A 88 -2.87 0.79 19.20
C ALA A 88 -3.33 -0.46 18.44
N ASP A 89 -4.60 -0.85 18.53
CA ASP A 89 -5.15 -1.97 17.76
C ASP A 89 -5.22 -1.65 16.27
N THR A 90 -5.64 -0.43 15.93
CA THR A 90 -5.68 0.11 14.58
C THR A 90 -4.26 0.26 14.03
N TYR A 91 -3.32 0.72 14.86
CA TYR A 91 -1.90 0.77 14.52
C TYR A 91 -1.39 -0.64 14.15
N PHE A 92 -1.65 -1.63 15.00
CA PHE A 92 -1.27 -3.01 14.77
C PHE A 92 -1.86 -3.56 13.46
N VAL A 93 -3.14 -3.32 13.19
CA VAL A 93 -3.77 -3.75 11.93
C VAL A 93 -3.11 -3.12 10.71
N CYS A 94 -2.82 -1.82 10.76
CA CYS A 94 -2.20 -1.11 9.65
C CYS A 94 -0.78 -1.63 9.38
N LEU A 95 0.04 -1.79 10.43
CA LEU A 95 1.36 -2.43 10.33
C LEU A 95 1.29 -3.88 9.83
N ALA A 96 0.34 -4.67 10.33
CA ALA A 96 0.12 -6.04 9.88
C ALA A 96 -0.26 -6.10 8.40
N THR A 97 -1.09 -5.16 7.94
CA THR A 97 -1.50 -5.06 6.53
C THR A 97 -0.30 -4.72 5.65
N LEU A 98 0.52 -3.74 6.06
CA LEU A 98 1.75 -3.37 5.38
C LEU A 98 2.76 -4.52 5.34
N GLN A 99 2.97 -5.21 6.47
CA GLN A 99 3.90 -6.33 6.55
C GLN A 99 3.46 -7.51 5.68
N LYS A 100 2.17 -7.84 5.65
CA LYS A 100 1.63 -8.86 4.74
C LYS A 100 1.83 -8.47 3.28
N ALA A 101 1.67 -7.20 2.92
CA ALA A 101 1.91 -6.73 1.56
C ALA A 101 3.38 -6.89 1.16
N ARG A 102 4.33 -6.52 2.05
CA ARG A 102 5.77 -6.71 1.84
C ARG A 102 6.16 -8.18 1.69
N LEU A 103 5.68 -9.04 2.58
CA LEU A 103 5.89 -10.49 2.49
C LEU A 103 5.29 -11.09 1.21
N LYS A 104 4.13 -10.59 0.78
CA LYS A 104 3.49 -11.02 -0.48
C LYS A 104 4.29 -10.57 -1.68
N TYR A 105 4.88 -9.38 -1.64
CA TYR A 105 5.77 -8.90 -2.69
C TYR A 105 7.08 -9.69 -2.76
N ALA A 106 7.66 -10.04 -1.61
CA ALA A 106 8.81 -10.95 -1.55
C ALA A 106 8.50 -12.30 -2.21
N ARG A 107 7.31 -12.89 -1.94
CA ARG A 107 6.86 -14.10 -2.66
C ARG A 107 6.62 -13.86 -4.16
N ILE A 108 6.15 -12.68 -4.56
CA ILE A 108 5.99 -12.37 -5.99
C ILE A 108 7.36 -12.43 -6.69
N LEU A 109 8.40 -11.84 -6.10
CA LEU A 109 9.76 -11.90 -6.63
C LEU A 109 10.29 -13.34 -6.69
N GLU A 110 10.02 -14.12 -5.65
CA GLU A 110 10.46 -15.52 -5.54
C GLU A 110 9.82 -16.45 -6.57
N TYR A 111 8.52 -16.33 -6.79
CA TYR A 111 7.74 -17.26 -7.64
C TYR A 111 7.36 -16.66 -9.01
N GLN A 112 7.95 -15.54 -9.43
CA GLN A 112 7.61 -14.92 -10.71
C GLN A 112 8.01 -15.83 -11.89
N PRO A 113 7.03 -16.35 -12.67
CA PRO A 113 7.33 -17.23 -13.78
C PRO A 113 8.09 -16.51 -14.88
N LEU A 114 8.93 -17.26 -15.60
CA LEU A 114 9.55 -16.78 -16.83
C LEU A 114 8.46 -16.57 -17.91
N PRO A 115 8.48 -15.45 -18.64
CA PRO A 115 7.56 -15.27 -19.75
C PRO A 115 7.93 -16.16 -20.93
N THR A 116 7.02 -16.29 -21.89
CA THR A 116 7.24 -17.01 -23.15
C THR A 116 7.20 -16.07 -24.34
N MET A 117 7.77 -16.50 -25.47
CA MET A 117 7.76 -15.71 -26.70
C MET A 117 6.35 -15.47 -27.25
N ASP A 118 5.38 -16.33 -26.95
CA ASP A 118 3.98 -16.12 -27.35
C ASP A 118 3.38 -14.84 -26.73
N GLN A 119 3.89 -14.40 -25.58
CA GLN A 119 3.40 -13.20 -24.89
C GLN A 119 3.96 -11.90 -25.46
N VAL A 120 5.07 -11.95 -26.20
CA VAL A 120 5.85 -10.76 -26.61
C VAL A 120 6.31 -10.75 -28.07
N GLY A 121 6.21 -11.87 -28.77
CA GLY A 121 6.73 -12.10 -30.11
C GLY A 121 6.34 -11.06 -31.14
N PRO A 122 5.07 -10.60 -31.21
CA PRO A 122 4.66 -9.55 -32.15
C PRO A 122 5.48 -8.25 -32.04
N ARG A 123 6.06 -7.95 -30.87
CA ARG A 123 6.88 -6.75 -30.64
C ARG A 123 8.21 -6.80 -31.41
N ALA A 124 8.64 -7.98 -31.84
CA ALA A 124 9.85 -8.14 -32.66
C ALA A 124 9.73 -7.39 -33.99
N LEU A 125 8.54 -7.23 -34.56
CA LEU A 125 8.33 -6.47 -35.81
C LEU A 125 8.85 -5.03 -35.73
N LEU A 126 8.88 -4.44 -34.53
CA LEU A 126 9.35 -3.06 -34.32
C LEU A 126 10.87 -2.95 -34.12
N GLN A 127 11.53 -4.04 -33.75
CA GLN A 127 12.92 -4.03 -33.25
C GLN A 127 13.84 -5.02 -33.98
N TYR A 128 13.29 -5.82 -34.90
CA TYR A 128 14.06 -6.76 -35.68
C TYR A 128 15.14 -6.03 -36.50
N GLY A 129 16.37 -6.55 -36.48
CA GLY A 129 17.52 -5.94 -37.13
C GLY A 129 18.30 -4.94 -36.27
N GLN A 130 17.77 -4.48 -35.12
CA GLN A 130 18.52 -3.63 -34.17
C GLN A 130 19.55 -4.42 -33.37
N MET A 131 19.36 -5.74 -33.27
CA MET A 131 20.27 -6.68 -32.64
C MET A 131 20.07 -8.08 -33.24
N ARG A 132 20.94 -9.03 -32.88
CA ARG A 132 20.76 -10.44 -33.25
C ARG A 132 19.43 -10.98 -32.73
N ALA A 133 18.82 -11.90 -33.47
CA ALA A 133 17.50 -12.45 -33.15
C ALA A 133 17.44 -13.08 -31.75
N GLU A 134 18.49 -13.81 -31.34
CA GLU A 134 18.54 -14.44 -30.01
C GLU A 134 18.64 -13.39 -28.90
N SER A 135 19.44 -12.34 -29.11
CA SER A 135 19.56 -11.21 -28.19
C SER A 135 18.24 -10.45 -28.07
N LEU A 136 17.53 -10.25 -29.17
CA LEU A 136 16.22 -9.59 -29.17
C LEU A 136 15.19 -10.42 -28.39
N ALA A 137 15.14 -11.73 -28.62
CA ALA A 137 14.25 -12.62 -27.87
C ALA A 137 14.53 -12.53 -26.35
N GLY A 138 15.79 -12.64 -25.95
CA GLY A 138 16.20 -12.49 -24.55
C GLY A 138 15.81 -11.14 -23.95
N PHE A 139 16.05 -10.05 -24.68
CA PHE A 139 15.69 -8.69 -24.25
C PHE A 139 14.17 -8.50 -24.08
N LEU A 140 13.36 -9.03 -25.01
CA LEU A 140 11.90 -8.96 -24.93
C LEU A 140 11.34 -9.73 -23.74
N LEU A 141 11.91 -10.89 -23.42
CA LEU A 141 11.54 -11.71 -22.26
C LEU A 141 11.89 -11.00 -20.95
N TRP A 142 13.10 -10.46 -20.83
CA TRP A 142 13.51 -9.65 -19.67
C TRP A 142 12.59 -8.46 -19.44
N ARG A 143 12.30 -7.70 -20.50
CA ARG A 143 11.40 -6.54 -20.43
C ARG A 143 10.01 -6.93 -19.95
N LYS A 144 9.49 -8.09 -20.39
CA LYS A 144 8.20 -8.60 -19.94
C LYS A 144 8.23 -9.07 -18.49
N TRP A 145 9.28 -9.78 -18.08
CA TRP A 145 9.43 -10.23 -16.70
C TRP A 145 9.48 -9.04 -15.72
N LEU A 146 10.28 -8.02 -16.02
CA LEU A 146 10.34 -6.78 -15.23
C LEU A 146 9.00 -6.03 -15.21
N PHE A 147 8.34 -5.90 -16.36
CA PHE A 147 7.01 -5.31 -16.45
C PHE A 147 5.98 -6.04 -15.57
N ASP A 148 6.04 -7.38 -15.51
CA ASP A 148 5.09 -8.15 -14.70
C ASP A 148 5.33 -7.97 -13.19
N ILE A 149 6.60 -7.84 -12.77
CA ILE A 149 6.94 -7.49 -11.39
C ILE A 149 6.40 -6.10 -11.04
N ASP A 150 6.70 -5.09 -11.87
CA ASP A 150 6.25 -3.71 -11.65
C ASP A 150 4.72 -3.62 -11.62
N ASN A 151 4.03 -4.21 -12.59
CA ASN A 151 2.57 -4.23 -12.63
C ASN A 151 1.97 -4.90 -11.37
N ARG A 152 2.57 -5.98 -10.87
CA ARG A 152 2.13 -6.62 -9.62
C ARG A 152 2.41 -5.75 -8.40
N ALA A 153 3.54 -5.03 -8.36
CA ALA A 153 3.85 -4.06 -7.32
C ALA A 153 2.80 -2.94 -7.30
N GLY A 154 2.53 -2.33 -8.45
CA GLY A 154 1.52 -1.27 -8.59
C GLY A 154 0.12 -1.72 -8.15
N GLN A 155 -0.31 -2.92 -8.55
CA GLN A 155 -1.57 -3.50 -8.07
C GLN A 155 -1.59 -3.67 -6.54
N LYS A 156 -0.49 -4.15 -5.94
CA LYS A 156 -0.40 -4.34 -4.48
C LYS A 156 -0.47 -3.02 -3.74
N THR A 157 0.22 -1.99 -4.22
CA THR A 157 0.20 -0.65 -3.63
C THR A 157 -1.20 -0.04 -3.69
N GLY A 158 -1.90 -0.16 -4.82
CA GLY A 158 -3.28 0.33 -4.95
C GLY A 158 -4.23 -0.27 -3.91
N TYR A 159 -4.18 -1.59 -3.69
CA TYR A 159 -5.00 -2.25 -2.66
C TYR A 159 -4.54 -2.03 -1.21
N LEU A 160 -3.34 -1.49 -1.02
CA LEU A 160 -2.73 -1.30 0.29
C LEU A 160 -3.03 0.10 0.83
N PHE A 161 -2.94 1.11 -0.04
CA PHE A 161 -2.89 2.50 0.35
C PHE A 161 -4.23 3.01 0.91
N GLU A 162 -5.32 2.90 0.15
CA GLU A 162 -6.63 3.42 0.54
C GLU A 162 -7.13 2.83 1.87
N PRO A 163 -7.07 1.50 2.11
CA PRO A 163 -7.57 0.94 3.37
C PRO A 163 -6.75 1.36 4.58
N ILE A 164 -5.43 1.55 4.42
CA ILE A 164 -4.56 2.02 5.50
C ILE A 164 -4.94 3.45 5.88
N VAL A 165 -5.08 4.35 4.89
CA VAL A 165 -5.44 5.74 5.16
C VAL A 165 -6.84 5.83 5.78
N ALA A 166 -7.81 5.10 5.22
CA ALA A 166 -9.17 5.04 5.75
C ALA A 166 -9.19 4.60 7.22
N SER A 167 -8.50 3.51 7.53
CA SER A 167 -8.41 2.97 8.89
C SER A 167 -7.69 3.94 9.83
N ALA A 168 -6.62 4.59 9.37
CA ALA A 168 -5.83 5.51 10.19
C ALA A 168 -6.62 6.74 10.65
N ILE A 169 -7.57 7.21 9.85
CA ILE A 169 -8.47 8.30 10.23
C ILE A 169 -9.78 7.82 10.87
N GLY A 170 -9.90 6.54 11.24
CA GLY A 170 -11.10 5.97 11.85
C GLY A 170 -12.32 5.90 10.91
N GLY A 171 -12.10 5.94 9.60
CA GLY A 171 -13.14 5.83 8.60
C GLY A 171 -13.32 4.42 8.07
N VAL A 172 -14.33 4.25 7.21
CA VAL A 172 -14.71 2.96 6.64
C VAL A 172 -14.82 3.04 5.13
N SER A 173 -14.14 2.14 4.42
CA SER A 173 -14.27 1.99 2.97
C SER A 173 -15.52 1.21 2.60
N PHE A 174 -16.19 1.61 1.51
CA PHE A 174 -17.40 0.97 1.02
C PHE A 174 -17.30 0.56 -0.44
N SER A 175 -17.52 -0.73 -0.71
CA SER A 175 -17.81 -1.21 -2.06
C SER A 175 -19.14 -0.61 -2.56
N ALA A 176 -19.28 -0.42 -3.88
CA ALA A 176 -20.49 0.12 -4.50
C ALA A 176 -21.80 -0.50 -3.96
N GLY A 177 -21.89 -1.83 -3.84
CA GLY A 177 -23.13 -2.49 -3.39
C GLY A 177 -23.53 -2.24 -1.94
N LYS A 178 -22.60 -1.83 -1.07
CA LYS A 178 -22.84 -1.61 0.38
C LYS A 178 -22.75 -0.15 0.80
N SER A 179 -22.32 0.72 -0.11
CA SER A 179 -22.11 2.14 0.18
C SER A 179 -23.42 2.83 0.57
N PRO A 180 -23.41 3.79 1.50
CA PRO A 180 -24.55 4.65 1.72
C PRO A 180 -24.72 5.72 0.62
N ILE A 181 -23.68 5.95 -0.21
CA ILE A 181 -23.70 6.92 -1.30
C ILE A 181 -24.26 6.26 -2.56
N ARG A 182 -25.21 6.93 -3.21
CA ARG A 182 -25.88 6.48 -4.43
C ARG A 182 -25.48 7.33 -5.62
N ARG A 183 -25.42 6.71 -6.80
CA ARG A 183 -25.21 7.43 -8.06
C ARG A 183 -26.44 8.29 -8.34
N ARG A 184 -26.28 9.58 -8.57
CA ARG A 184 -27.41 10.49 -8.86
C ARG A 184 -28.17 10.10 -10.12
N THR A 185 -27.49 9.51 -11.10
CA THR A 185 -28.07 9.08 -12.37
C THR A 185 -28.91 7.81 -12.23
N ASP A 186 -28.68 7.03 -11.16
CA ASP A 186 -29.36 5.76 -10.89
C ASP A 186 -29.28 5.47 -9.39
N LEU A 187 -30.29 5.91 -8.64
CA LEU A 187 -30.34 5.79 -7.18
C LEU A 187 -30.40 4.33 -6.69
N SER A 188 -30.64 3.36 -7.59
CA SER A 188 -30.57 1.94 -7.26
C SER A 188 -29.13 1.42 -7.16
N LYS A 189 -28.16 2.16 -7.70
CA LYS A 189 -26.74 1.79 -7.72
C LYS A 189 -25.96 2.61 -6.70
N GLY A 190 -25.23 1.92 -5.85
CA GLY A 190 -24.29 2.56 -4.94
C GLY A 190 -22.98 2.96 -5.61
N ARG A 191 -22.27 3.86 -4.94
CA ARG A 191 -20.99 4.42 -5.35
C ARG A 191 -19.88 3.80 -4.50
N GLN A 192 -18.77 3.34 -5.10
CA GLN A 192 -17.60 2.97 -4.31
C GLN A 192 -17.03 4.22 -3.66
N VAL A 193 -16.65 4.13 -2.39
CA VAL A 193 -16.10 5.24 -1.62
C VAL A 193 -14.87 4.74 -0.87
N ASP A 194 -13.77 5.47 -0.98
CA ASP A 194 -12.50 5.08 -0.38
C ASP A 194 -12.59 5.13 1.14
N CYS A 195 -13.25 6.16 1.67
CA CYS A 195 -13.46 6.30 3.10
C CYS A 195 -14.68 7.17 3.42
N ILE A 196 -15.50 6.74 4.37
CA ILE A 196 -16.49 7.59 5.03
C ILE A 196 -16.14 7.70 6.51
N ARG A 197 -16.10 8.93 7.01
CA ARG A 197 -15.96 9.24 8.43
C ARG A 197 -16.97 10.32 8.79
N GLU A 198 -17.89 9.98 9.69
CA GLU A 198 -19.01 10.86 10.08
C GLU A 198 -19.78 11.33 8.83
N GLN A 199 -19.90 12.64 8.60
CA GLN A 199 -20.54 13.24 7.42
C GLN A 199 -19.62 13.39 6.21
N TYR A 200 -18.34 13.03 6.30
CA TYR A 200 -17.37 13.26 5.23
C TYR A 200 -17.16 11.99 4.39
N ALA A 201 -17.17 12.16 3.07
CA ALA A 201 -16.91 11.11 2.10
C ALA A 201 -15.64 11.46 1.32
N TYR A 202 -14.59 10.67 1.54
CA TYR A 202 -13.25 10.91 1.02
C TYR A 202 -13.05 10.16 -0.29
N GLU A 203 -12.48 10.86 -1.26
CA GLU A 203 -11.79 10.31 -2.43
C GLU A 203 -10.29 10.56 -2.23
N ILE A 204 -9.49 9.50 -2.22
CA ILE A 204 -8.07 9.54 -1.83
C ILE A 204 -7.21 9.14 -3.02
N LYS A 205 -6.31 10.02 -3.45
CA LYS A 205 -5.42 9.76 -4.60
C LYS A 205 -3.96 10.04 -4.26
N LEU A 206 -3.09 9.08 -4.58
CA LEU A 206 -1.64 9.31 -4.54
C LEU A 206 -1.22 10.37 -5.56
N ARG A 207 -1.66 10.23 -6.81
CA ARG A 207 -1.40 11.17 -7.90
C ARG A 207 -2.56 11.18 -8.88
N VAL A 208 -2.91 12.36 -9.40
CA VAL A 208 -3.83 12.48 -10.55
C VAL A 208 -2.99 12.44 -11.83
N THR A 209 -3.08 11.36 -12.59
CA THR A 209 -2.34 11.20 -13.86
C THR A 209 -3.28 11.10 -15.07
N ILE A 210 -2.70 11.29 -16.25
CA ILE A 210 -3.39 11.19 -17.55
C ILE A 210 -3.58 9.70 -17.99
N ALA A 211 -3.09 8.70 -17.26
CA ALA A 211 -2.97 7.33 -17.77
C ALA A 211 -4.19 6.41 -17.50
N ALA A 212 -4.64 5.76 -18.59
CA ALA A 212 -5.50 4.56 -18.71
C ALA A 212 -6.88 4.53 -18.02
N SER A 213 -7.36 5.62 -17.44
CA SER A 213 -8.79 5.78 -17.19
C SER A 213 -9.43 6.17 -18.53
N GLY A 214 -10.09 5.23 -19.22
CA GLY A 214 -10.94 5.56 -20.36
C GLY A 214 -11.91 6.68 -19.99
N GLN A 215 -12.35 7.49 -20.96
CA GLN A 215 -13.19 8.68 -20.72
C GLN A 215 -14.36 8.44 -19.74
N GLY A 216 -14.92 7.21 -19.69
CA GLY A 216 -15.96 6.83 -18.74
C GLY A 216 -15.55 6.84 -17.26
N ARG A 217 -14.32 6.45 -16.90
CA ARG A 217 -13.86 6.48 -15.50
C ARG A 217 -13.62 7.91 -15.01
N TRP A 218 -13.10 8.78 -15.89
CA TRP A 218 -12.92 10.19 -15.56
C TRP A 218 -14.24 10.89 -15.27
N TYR A 219 -15.27 10.61 -16.09
CA TYR A 219 -16.60 11.14 -15.84
C TYR A 219 -17.14 10.69 -14.48
N GLU A 220 -16.96 9.40 -14.13
CA GLU A 220 -17.35 8.92 -12.81
C GLU A 220 -16.65 9.71 -11.69
N GLU A 221 -15.35 9.98 -11.78
CA GLU A 221 -14.61 10.78 -10.77
C GLU A 221 -15.19 12.19 -10.60
N LEU A 222 -15.58 12.86 -11.70
CA LEU A 222 -16.18 14.19 -11.64
C LEU A 222 -17.61 14.20 -11.09
N GLU A 223 -18.36 13.10 -11.23
CA GLU A 223 -19.70 12.98 -10.67
C GLU A 223 -19.69 12.69 -9.16
N PHE A 224 -18.62 12.11 -8.65
CA PHE A 224 -18.51 11.67 -7.26
C PHE A 224 -18.91 12.75 -6.24
N PRO A 225 -18.44 14.02 -6.33
CA PRO A 225 -18.79 15.04 -5.35
C PRO A 225 -20.30 15.31 -5.30
N LEU A 226 -20.97 15.26 -6.45
CA LEU A 226 -22.42 15.46 -6.52
C LEU A 226 -23.18 14.24 -5.99
N ASP A 227 -22.70 13.02 -6.28
CA ASP A 227 -23.24 11.79 -5.69
C ASP A 227 -23.19 11.84 -4.15
N CYS A 228 -22.08 12.31 -3.57
CA CYS A 228 -21.92 12.52 -2.13
C CYS A 228 -22.95 13.52 -1.59
N ARG A 229 -23.06 14.70 -2.22
CA ARG A 229 -23.99 15.75 -1.77
C ARG A 229 -25.44 15.31 -1.84
N THR A 230 -25.85 14.66 -2.93
CA THR A 230 -27.21 14.12 -3.08
C THR A 230 -27.50 13.05 -2.03
N SER A 231 -26.47 12.32 -1.59
CA SER A 231 -26.58 11.32 -0.53
C SER A 231 -26.42 11.89 0.89
N GLY A 232 -26.27 13.21 1.04
CA GLY A 232 -26.17 13.90 2.34
C GLY A 232 -24.76 13.98 2.95
N PHE A 233 -23.72 13.64 2.19
CA PHE A 233 -22.32 13.68 2.64
C PHE A 233 -21.58 14.91 2.10
N ILE A 234 -20.56 15.37 2.83
CA ILE A 234 -19.60 16.39 2.38
C ILE A 234 -18.47 15.67 1.64
N PRO A 235 -18.29 15.90 0.32
CA PRO A 235 -17.20 15.28 -0.41
C PRO A 235 -15.86 15.93 -0.04
N VAL A 236 -14.85 15.11 0.21
CA VAL A 236 -13.48 15.53 0.54
C VAL A 236 -12.52 14.89 -0.46
N LEU A 237 -11.74 15.71 -1.15
CA LEU A 237 -10.69 15.25 -2.05
C LEU A 237 -9.33 15.34 -1.36
N ILE A 238 -8.61 14.22 -1.29
CA ILE A 238 -7.23 14.15 -0.82
C ILE A 238 -6.33 13.79 -2.00
N VAL A 239 -5.36 14.64 -2.34
CA VAL A 239 -4.35 14.35 -3.36
C VAL A 239 -2.95 14.56 -2.81
N PHE A 240 -2.15 13.51 -2.74
CA PHE A 240 -0.82 13.61 -2.13
C PHE A 240 0.23 14.24 -3.04
N ASP A 241 0.17 13.96 -4.34
CA ASP A 241 1.07 14.58 -5.30
C ASP A 241 0.52 15.91 -5.83
N PRO A 242 1.18 17.05 -5.54
CA PRO A 242 0.73 18.37 -5.96
C PRO A 242 1.11 18.74 -7.40
N THR A 243 1.71 17.82 -8.19
CA THR A 243 2.22 18.11 -9.55
C THR A 243 1.09 18.70 -10.42
N PRO A 244 1.25 19.96 -10.89
CA PRO A 244 0.20 20.64 -11.64
C PRO A 244 -0.16 19.88 -12.92
N ASN A 245 -1.45 19.62 -13.10
CA ASN A 245 -1.99 19.08 -14.34
C ASN A 245 -3.46 19.46 -14.50
N ALA A 246 -3.94 19.55 -15.75
CA ALA A 246 -5.30 20.00 -16.05
C ALA A 246 -6.39 19.14 -15.39
N LYS A 247 -6.13 17.83 -15.23
CA LYS A 247 -7.08 16.89 -14.61
C LYS A 247 -7.24 17.15 -13.12
N LEU A 248 -6.14 17.42 -12.42
CA LEU A 248 -6.18 17.81 -11.01
C LEU A 248 -6.99 19.10 -10.82
N THR A 249 -6.77 20.12 -11.66
CA THR A 249 -7.54 21.37 -11.62
C THR A 249 -9.03 21.13 -11.85
N GLU A 250 -9.39 20.31 -12.84
CA GLU A 250 -10.78 19.95 -13.15
C GLU A 250 -11.46 19.21 -11.99
N LEU A 251 -10.74 18.28 -11.34
CA LEU A 251 -11.26 17.52 -10.20
C LEU A 251 -11.46 18.42 -8.96
N ILE A 252 -10.50 19.28 -8.64
CA ILE A 252 -10.63 20.26 -7.55
C ILE A 252 -11.87 21.13 -7.77
N ALA A 253 -12.03 21.68 -8.97
CA ALA A 253 -13.20 22.50 -9.30
C ALA A 253 -14.52 21.73 -9.15
N ALA A 254 -14.56 20.43 -9.51
CA ALA A 254 -15.75 19.60 -9.31
C ALA A 254 -16.12 19.46 -7.82
N PHE A 255 -15.14 19.19 -6.94
CA PHE A 255 -15.37 19.12 -5.49
C PHE A 255 -15.82 20.46 -4.91
N GLU A 256 -15.14 21.55 -5.26
CA GLU A 256 -15.50 22.89 -4.80
C GLU A 256 -16.90 23.32 -5.26
N SER A 257 -17.27 23.03 -6.51
CA SER A 257 -18.60 23.32 -7.05
C SER A 257 -19.71 22.58 -6.30
N ALA A 258 -19.41 21.41 -5.74
CA ALA A 258 -20.29 20.63 -4.89
C ALA A 258 -20.26 21.09 -3.42
N ARG A 259 -19.57 22.19 -3.08
CA ARG A 259 -19.32 22.64 -1.69
C ARG A 259 -18.61 21.56 -0.86
N GLY A 260 -17.68 20.87 -1.48
CA GLY A 260 -16.75 19.93 -0.84
C GLY A 260 -15.48 20.62 -0.37
N GLU A 261 -14.59 19.82 0.22
CA GLU A 261 -13.26 20.22 0.67
C GLU A 261 -12.18 19.56 -0.21
N THR A 262 -11.07 20.25 -0.41
CA THR A 262 -9.95 19.76 -1.21
C THR A 262 -8.64 20.03 -0.47
N TYR A 263 -7.80 19.00 -0.38
CA TYR A 263 -6.48 19.07 0.25
C TYR A 263 -5.46 18.43 -0.67
N VAL A 264 -4.38 19.15 -0.96
CA VAL A 264 -3.37 18.75 -1.95
C VAL A 264 -1.96 18.93 -1.38
N GLY A 265 -1.07 17.96 -1.64
CA GLY A 265 0.32 18.01 -1.18
C GLY A 265 0.41 17.97 0.35
N GLU A 266 1.18 18.89 0.95
CA GLU A 266 1.33 18.96 2.41
C GLU A 266 -0.01 19.17 3.13
N ALA A 267 -0.95 19.93 2.57
CA ALA A 267 -2.25 20.12 3.18
C ALA A 267 -3.06 18.81 3.29
N ALA A 268 -2.84 17.85 2.38
CA ALA A 268 -3.44 16.52 2.46
C ALA A 268 -2.87 15.72 3.64
N TRP A 269 -1.55 15.76 3.84
CA TRP A 269 -0.88 15.10 4.96
C TRP A 269 -1.32 15.69 6.30
N GLU A 270 -1.28 17.02 6.45
CA GLU A 270 -1.71 17.73 7.66
C GLU A 270 -3.16 17.42 8.03
N HIS A 271 -4.04 17.38 7.03
CA HIS A 271 -5.45 17.02 7.23
C HIS A 271 -5.58 15.61 7.82
N LEU A 272 -4.89 14.63 7.25
CA LEU A 272 -4.96 13.24 7.70
C LEU A 272 -4.32 13.02 9.06
N GLU A 273 -3.19 13.66 9.35
CA GLU A 273 -2.54 13.58 10.66
C GLU A 273 -3.44 14.14 11.76
N LYS A 274 -4.05 15.30 11.51
CA LYS A 274 -5.03 15.91 12.43
C LYS A 274 -6.24 15.00 12.63
N ALA A 275 -6.70 14.35 11.56
CA ALA A 275 -7.83 13.44 11.60
C ALA A 275 -7.49 12.14 12.38
N ALA A 276 -6.28 11.60 12.23
CA ALA A 276 -5.88 10.30 12.75
C ALA A 276 -5.67 10.24 14.27
N GLY A 277 -5.43 11.39 14.92
CA GLY A 277 -5.08 11.43 16.34
C GLY A 277 -3.62 11.03 16.59
N ARG A 278 -3.19 10.99 17.85
CA ARG A 278 -1.76 10.93 18.22
C ARG A 278 -1.06 9.65 17.74
N ALA A 279 -1.61 8.48 18.02
CA ALA A 279 -0.95 7.22 17.68
C ALA A 279 -0.89 7.00 16.16
N MET A 280 -2.01 7.23 15.46
CA MET A 280 -2.10 6.99 14.03
C MET A 280 -1.45 8.09 13.18
N SER A 281 -1.30 9.33 13.67
CA SER A 281 -0.46 10.33 12.99
C SER A 281 1.02 9.91 12.94
N ILE A 282 1.55 9.31 14.02
CA ILE A 282 2.90 8.73 14.03
C ILE A 282 2.99 7.60 12.98
N PHE A 283 1.96 6.75 12.88
CA PHE A 283 1.92 5.70 11.87
C PHE A 283 1.95 6.28 10.45
N ILE A 284 1.09 7.26 10.15
CA ILE A 284 0.99 7.89 8.83
C ILE A 284 2.34 8.49 8.44
N GLU A 285 2.95 9.26 9.35
CA GLU A 285 4.24 9.89 9.12
C GLU A 285 5.32 8.86 8.81
N LYS A 286 5.54 7.90 9.72
CA LYS A 286 6.66 6.95 9.64
C LYS A 286 6.51 5.92 8.52
N TYR A 287 5.29 5.43 8.30
CA TYR A 287 5.07 4.24 7.48
C TYR A 287 4.38 4.49 6.15
N VAL A 288 3.90 5.72 5.93
CA VAL A 288 3.25 6.10 4.68
C VAL A 288 3.95 7.31 4.06
N LYS A 289 3.99 8.45 4.75
CA LYS A 289 4.52 9.71 4.21
C LYS A 289 6.04 9.66 4.00
N ALA A 290 6.81 9.34 5.04
CA ALA A 290 8.28 9.32 4.98
C ALA A 290 8.83 8.41 3.87
N PRO A 291 8.44 7.12 3.73
CA PRO A 291 8.99 6.26 2.68
C PRO A 291 8.61 6.74 1.27
N LEU A 292 7.43 7.33 1.08
CA LEU A 292 7.04 7.92 -0.20
C LEU A 292 7.85 9.18 -0.48
N SER A 293 8.00 10.07 0.50
CA SER A 293 8.72 11.34 0.33
C SER A 293 10.20 11.11 0.02
N HIS A 294 10.88 10.25 0.79
CA HIS A 294 12.29 9.91 0.56
C HIS A 294 12.56 9.34 -0.84
N THR A 295 11.61 8.60 -1.41
CA THR A 295 11.77 8.02 -2.76
C THR A 295 11.38 8.99 -3.87
N LEU A 296 10.42 9.89 -3.63
CA LEU A 296 9.98 10.90 -4.60
C LEU A 296 10.89 12.13 -4.67
N GLU A 297 11.62 12.45 -3.59
CA GLU A 297 12.64 13.50 -3.57
C GLU A 297 13.84 13.19 -4.46
N PHE A 298 14.08 11.90 -4.74
CA PHE A 298 15.15 11.48 -5.63
C PHE A 298 14.81 11.82 -7.09
N GLN A 299 15.34 12.96 -7.55
CA GLN A 299 15.39 13.31 -8.96
C GLN A 299 16.81 13.07 -9.47
N ALA A 300 16.96 12.11 -10.37
CA ALA A 300 18.23 11.85 -11.02
C ALA A 300 18.23 12.46 -12.42
N ASP A 301 19.18 13.36 -12.69
CA ASP A 301 19.44 13.87 -14.04
C ASP A 301 19.90 12.74 -14.99
N GLN A 302 20.49 11.68 -14.43
CA GLN A 302 20.90 10.48 -15.13
C GLN A 302 20.49 9.24 -14.33
N LEU A 303 19.94 8.25 -15.02
CA LEU A 303 19.62 6.97 -14.38
C LEU A 303 20.92 6.26 -13.97
N PRO A 304 20.99 5.67 -12.76
CA PRO A 304 22.12 4.87 -12.35
C PRO A 304 22.25 3.64 -13.25
N ASP A 305 23.49 3.15 -13.42
CA ASP A 305 23.72 1.88 -14.10
C ASP A 305 22.96 0.76 -13.41
N ILE A 306 22.29 -0.07 -14.21
CA ILE A 306 21.49 -1.19 -13.72
C ILE A 306 21.90 -2.50 -14.38
N GLY A 307 22.15 -3.51 -13.54
CA GLY A 307 22.50 -4.86 -13.94
C GLY A 307 21.48 -5.86 -13.42
N PHE A 308 21.09 -6.79 -14.29
CA PHE A 308 20.22 -7.91 -13.92
C PHE A 308 20.94 -9.22 -14.19
N ARG A 309 20.92 -10.12 -13.21
CA ARG A 309 21.40 -11.50 -13.37
C ARG A 309 20.39 -12.46 -12.77
N MET A 310 20.10 -13.53 -13.49
CA MET A 310 19.16 -14.56 -13.06
C MET A 310 19.82 -15.93 -13.14
N THR A 311 19.71 -16.70 -12.07
CA THR A 311 20.02 -18.13 -12.01
C THR A 311 18.74 -18.92 -11.72
N GLU A 312 18.83 -20.24 -11.57
CA GLU A 312 17.68 -21.04 -11.16
C GLU A 312 17.15 -20.59 -9.78
N ASP A 313 18.04 -20.39 -8.82
CA ASP A 313 17.67 -20.13 -7.41
C ASP A 313 17.71 -18.65 -7.02
N SER A 314 18.13 -17.74 -7.91
CA SER A 314 18.30 -16.34 -7.54
C SER A 314 18.06 -15.33 -8.67
N PHE A 315 17.60 -14.15 -8.29
CA PHE A 315 17.55 -12.94 -9.10
C PHE A 315 18.36 -11.85 -8.41
N VAL A 316 19.40 -11.36 -9.09
CA VAL A 316 20.30 -10.33 -8.59
C VAL A 316 20.04 -9.05 -9.36
N VAL A 317 19.85 -7.97 -8.62
CA VAL A 317 19.74 -6.60 -9.15
C VAL A 317 20.90 -5.80 -8.60
N THR A 318 21.64 -5.15 -9.50
CA THR A 318 22.66 -4.18 -9.15
C THR A 318 22.21 -2.81 -9.65
N VAL A 319 22.16 -1.81 -8.78
CA VAL A 319 21.82 -0.42 -9.11
C VAL A 319 22.91 0.49 -8.55
N GLY A 320 23.69 1.12 -9.43
CA GLY A 320 24.91 1.81 -9.03
C GLY A 320 25.85 0.85 -8.27
N GLU A 321 26.16 1.20 -7.02
CA GLU A 321 27.02 0.38 -6.15
C GLU A 321 26.23 -0.63 -5.30
N GLU A 322 24.90 -0.53 -5.26
CA GLU A 322 24.08 -1.41 -4.44
C GLU A 322 23.75 -2.71 -5.17
N THR A 323 23.90 -3.84 -4.49
CA THR A 323 23.47 -5.14 -4.99
C THR A 323 22.47 -5.78 -4.03
N THR A 324 21.34 -6.21 -4.58
CA THR A 324 20.30 -6.96 -3.89
C THR A 324 20.10 -8.32 -4.52
N VAL A 325 19.96 -9.35 -3.68
CA VAL A 325 19.73 -10.72 -4.09
C VAL A 325 18.35 -11.16 -3.61
N TYR A 326 17.53 -11.63 -4.53
CA TYR A 326 16.22 -12.21 -4.27
C TYR A 326 16.29 -13.71 -4.54
N ALA A 327 15.76 -14.52 -3.63
CA ALA A 327 15.57 -15.95 -3.88
C ALA A 327 14.61 -16.16 -5.06
N ARG A 328 14.78 -17.26 -5.79
CA ARG A 328 13.83 -17.76 -6.79
C ARG A 328 13.51 -19.21 -6.50
N THR A 329 12.25 -19.56 -6.71
CA THR A 329 11.74 -20.92 -6.54
C THR A 329 10.85 -21.24 -7.72
N LYS A 330 10.94 -22.46 -8.29
CA LYS A 330 10.11 -22.81 -9.45
C LYS A 330 8.66 -22.90 -8.98
N LYS A 331 7.73 -22.41 -9.80
CA LYS A 331 6.29 -22.38 -9.45
C LYS A 331 5.72 -23.79 -9.18
N GLU A 332 6.35 -24.83 -9.70
CA GLU A 332 6.01 -26.24 -9.48
C GLU A 332 6.30 -26.71 -8.05
N GLU A 333 7.08 -25.94 -7.28
CA GLU A 333 7.51 -26.23 -5.91
C GLU A 333 6.69 -25.44 -4.86
N MET A 334 5.69 -24.67 -5.30
CA MET A 334 4.75 -23.89 -4.47
C MET A 334 3.44 -24.65 -4.25
#